data_AF-A0A7C7D5G8-F1
#
_entry.id   AF-A0A7C7D5G8-F1
#
_cell.length_a   1.000
_cell.length_b   1.000
_cell.length_c   1.000
_cell.angle_alpha   90.00
_cell.angle_beta   90.00
_cell.angle_gamma   90.00
#
_symmetry.space_group_name_H-M   'P 1'
#
loop_
_entity.id
_entity.type
_entity.pdbx_description
1 polymer ?
#
loop_
_entity_poly.entity_id
_entity_poly.type
_entity_poly.pdbx_seq_one_letter_code
_entity_poly.pdbx_strand_id
1 'polypeptide(L)'
;HRFGGKSLYILDEPKAALSPQRQLAFLGIMNDLEMADRAQFIIATHSPILMAYPGAQIYECNEDGIIPIDYEETDHYRLTKAFLDNPDRFFKQLFS
;
A
#
# COMPACT_ATOMS: atom_id res chain seq x y z
N HIS A 1 27.45 -17.97 -13.27
CA HIS A 1 27.17 -16.97 -12.22
C HIS A 1 25.75 -17.18 -11.72
N ARG A 2 25.59 -17.82 -10.54
CA ARG A 2 24.30 -18.23 -9.96
C ARG A 2 23.67 -17.05 -9.23
N PHE A 3 22.36 -16.89 -9.40
CA PHE A 3 21.47 -15.93 -8.74
C PHE A 3 21.57 -15.96 -7.20
N GLY A 4 22.54 -15.25 -6.64
CA GLY A 4 22.66 -14.95 -5.20
C GLY A 4 22.58 -13.44 -4.92
N GLY A 5 22.02 -12.67 -5.86
CA GLY A 5 21.97 -11.21 -5.79
C GLY A 5 20.66 -10.72 -5.20
N LYS A 6 20.73 -9.53 -4.57
CA LYS A 6 19.57 -8.73 -4.18
C LYS A 6 18.59 -8.62 -5.34
N SER A 7 17.31 -8.78 -5.07
CA SER A 7 16.23 -8.71 -6.06
C SER A 7 15.49 -7.39 -5.94
N LEU A 8 15.07 -6.82 -7.08
CA LEU A 8 14.15 -5.69 -7.12
C LEU A 8 12.80 -6.19 -7.62
N TYR A 9 11.77 -6.03 -6.80
CA TYR A 9 10.39 -6.36 -7.15
C TYR A 9 9.63 -5.09 -7.49
N ILE A 10 9.07 -5.04 -8.70
CA ILE A 10 8.19 -3.96 -9.14
C ILE A 10 6.80 -4.58 -9.32
N LEU A 11 5.84 -4.11 -8.53
CA LEU A 11 4.50 -4.66 -8.49
C LEU A 11 3.48 -3.58 -8.80
N ASP A 12 2.61 -3.86 -9.76
CA ASP A 12 1.48 -3.01 -10.09
C ASP A 12 0.20 -3.65 -9.53
N GLU A 13 -0.45 -2.92 -8.63
CA GLU A 13 -1.70 -3.28 -8.01
C GLU A 13 -1.81 -4.72 -7.46
N PRO A 14 -0.85 -5.20 -6.64
CA PRO A 14 -0.84 -6.57 -6.13
C PRO A 14 -2.07 -6.88 -5.26
N LYS A 15 -2.76 -5.85 -4.74
CA LYS A 15 -3.99 -6.01 -3.95
C LYS A 15 -5.15 -6.57 -4.76
N ALA A 16 -5.17 -6.42 -6.09
CA ALA A 16 -6.29 -6.80 -6.94
C ALA A 16 -6.60 -8.30 -6.87
N ALA A 17 -5.60 -9.14 -6.58
CA ALA A 17 -5.72 -10.58 -6.42
C ALA A 17 -5.76 -11.05 -4.95
N LEU A 18 -5.70 -10.13 -3.97
CA LEU A 18 -5.50 -10.44 -2.56
C LEU A 18 -6.65 -9.92 -1.69
N SER A 19 -7.26 -10.81 -0.90
CA SER A 19 -8.13 -10.41 0.21
C SER A 19 -7.32 -9.61 1.25
N PRO A 20 -7.95 -8.82 2.14
CA PRO A 20 -7.25 -8.07 3.19
C PRO A 20 -6.29 -8.92 4.04
N GLN A 21 -6.73 -10.13 4.42
CA GLN A 21 -5.90 -11.08 5.15
C GLN A 21 -4.66 -11.54 4.35
N ARG A 22 -4.82 -11.75 3.04
CA ARG A 22 -3.70 -12.10 2.16
C ARG A 22 -2.76 -10.93 1.94
N GLN A 23 -3.24 -9.68 1.98
CA GLN A 23 -2.39 -8.50 1.96
C GLN A 23 -1.53 -8.41 3.23
N LEU A 24 -2.09 -8.70 4.41
CA LEU A 24 -1.31 -8.79 5.66
C LEU A 24 -0.25 -9.89 5.60
N ALA A 25 -0.59 -11.08 5.08
CA ALA A 25 0.40 -12.13 4.86
C ALA A 25 1.50 -11.71 3.88
N PHE A 26 1.14 -10.96 2.84
CA PHE A 26 2.09 -10.43 1.87
C PHE A 26 3.08 -9.43 2.50
N LEU A 27 2.63 -8.57 3.42
CA LEU A 27 3.54 -7.70 4.19
C LEU A 27 4.58 -8.50 4.99
N GLY A 28 4.17 -9.62 5.59
CA GLY A 28 5.09 -10.52 6.28
C GLY A 28 6.17 -11.09 5.34
N ILE A 29 5.76 -11.53 4.14
CA ILE A 29 6.69 -12.03 3.12
C ILE A 29 7.66 -10.93 2.66
N MET A 30 7.17 -9.70 2.44
CA MET A 30 8.01 -8.57 2.08
C MET A 30 9.07 -8.30 3.15
N ASN A 31 8.66 -8.26 4.43
CA ASN A 31 9.55 -8.05 5.57
C ASN A 31 10.63 -9.13 5.67
N ASP A 32 10.27 -10.41 5.52
CA ASP A 32 11.26 -11.51 5.56
C ASP A 32 12.29 -11.45 4.44
N LEU A 33 11.90 -10.93 3.27
CA LEU A 33 12.77 -10.77 2.11
C LEU A 33 13.66 -9.52 2.24
N GLU A 34 13.12 -8.41 2.74
CA GLU A 34 13.86 -7.18 3.02
C GLU A 34 14.91 -7.41 4.12
N MET A 35 14.52 -7.96 5.26
CA MET A 35 15.42 -8.20 6.41
C MET A 35 16.58 -9.13 6.09
N ALA A 36 16.39 -10.04 5.12
CA ALA A 36 17.45 -10.91 4.65
C ALA A 36 18.44 -10.24 3.68
N ASP A 37 18.28 -8.94 3.41
CA ASP A 37 19.01 -8.17 2.37
C ASP A 37 18.88 -8.82 0.99
N ARG A 38 17.73 -9.43 0.72
CA ARG A 38 17.45 -10.16 -0.53
C ARG A 38 16.51 -9.41 -1.45
N ALA A 39 15.79 -8.40 -0.98
CA ALA A 39 14.75 -7.75 -1.77
C ALA A 39 14.61 -6.25 -1.49
N GLN A 40 14.31 -5.50 -2.55
CA GLN A 40 13.74 -4.17 -2.52
C GLN A 40 12.40 -4.19 -3.27
N PHE A 41 11.44 -3.40 -2.82
CA PHE A 41 10.10 -3.35 -3.40
C PHE A 41 9.76 -1.94 -3.89
N ILE A 42 9.18 -1.86 -5.09
CA ILE A 42 8.50 -0.69 -5.63
C ILE A 42 7.08 -1.15 -5.95
N ILE A 43 6.08 -0.57 -5.30
CA ILE A 43 4.69 -1.03 -5.40
C ILE A 43 3.80 0.15 -5.76
N ALA A 44 3.11 0.06 -6.89
CA ALA A 44 1.95 0.90 -7.17
C ALA A 44 0.71 0.25 -6.54
N THR A 45 0.04 0.94 -5.63
CA THR A 45 -1.11 0.38 -4.91
C THR A 45 -2.00 1.46 -4.35
N HIS A 46 -3.30 1.27 -4.45
CA HIS A 46 -4.28 1.99 -3.64
C HIS A 46 -4.71 1.28 -2.33
N SER A 47 -4.00 0.24 -1.89
CA SER A 47 -4.33 -0.45 -0.63
C SER A 47 -3.76 0.31 0.57
N PRO A 48 -4.59 0.81 1.50
CA PRO A 48 -4.08 1.38 2.74
C PRO A 48 -3.35 0.32 3.58
N ILE A 49 -3.70 -0.96 3.48
CA ILE A 49 -3.00 -2.04 4.19
C ILE A 49 -1.57 -2.15 3.68
N LEU A 50 -1.34 -2.12 2.36
CA LEU A 50 0.00 -2.24 1.82
C LEU A 50 0.84 -0.97 2.00
N MET A 51 0.21 0.21 1.88
CA MET A 51 0.87 1.49 2.15
C MET A 51 1.32 1.64 3.60
N ALA A 52 0.68 0.95 4.55
CA ALA A 52 1.05 0.96 5.96
C ALA A 52 2.35 0.20 6.30
N TYR A 53 3.10 -0.28 5.30
CA TYR A 53 4.35 -0.99 5.55
C TYR A 53 5.34 -0.10 6.34
N PRO A 54 5.89 -0.56 7.48
CA PRO A 54 6.77 0.26 8.30
C PRO A 54 8.01 0.72 7.55
N GLY A 55 8.31 2.02 7.62
CA GLY A 55 9.48 2.61 6.95
C GLY A 55 9.35 2.76 5.43
N ALA A 56 8.18 2.47 4.85
CA ALA A 56 7.93 2.72 3.43
C ALA A 56 7.98 4.22 3.11
N GLN A 57 8.61 4.55 1.99
CA GLN A 57 8.49 5.88 1.38
C GLN A 57 7.27 5.86 0.45
N ILE A 58 6.29 6.72 0.73
CA ILE A 58 5.06 6.80 -0.05
C ILE A 58 5.15 8.02 -0.97
N TYR A 59 4.77 7.81 -2.21
CA TYR A 59 4.64 8.85 -3.20
C TYR A 59 3.22 8.87 -3.74
N GLU A 60 2.63 10.05 -3.82
CA GLU A 60 1.41 10.29 -4.57
C GLU A 60 1.76 10.68 -6.00
N CYS A 61 1.10 10.05 -6.96
CA CYS A 61 1.18 10.40 -8.38
C CYS A 61 -0.11 11.12 -8.77
N ASN A 62 -0.03 12.43 -8.97
CA ASN A 62 -1.16 13.28 -9.34
C ASN A 62 -0.78 14.17 -10.55
N GLU A 63 -1.66 15.12 -10.92
CA GLU A 63 -1.43 16.01 -12.07
C GLU A 63 -0.21 16.94 -11.89
N ASP A 64 0.17 17.23 -10.65
CA ASP A 64 1.34 18.06 -10.30
C ASP A 64 2.66 17.26 -10.29
N GLY A 65 2.59 15.92 -10.44
CA GLY A 65 3.73 15.03 -10.56
C GLY A 65 3.78 13.92 -9.51
N ILE A 66 5.00 13.51 -9.14
CA ILE A 66 5.26 12.48 -8.13
C ILE A 66 5.79 13.18 -6.87
N ILE A 67 4.99 13.22 -5.81
CA ILE A 67 5.30 13.95 -4.58
C ILE A 67 5.36 13.00 -3.38
N PRO A 68 6.33 13.17 -2.45
CA PRO A 68 6.34 12.40 -1.22
C PRO A 68 5.16 12.83 -0.33
N ILE A 69 4.54 11.87 0.34
CA ILE A 69 3.39 12.10 1.22
C ILE A 69 3.46 11.15 2.43
N ASP A 70 2.95 11.60 3.58
CA ASP A 70 2.82 10.73 4.73
C ASP A 70 1.63 9.75 4.56
N TYR A 71 1.74 8.55 5.14
CA TYR A 71 0.69 7.52 5.04
C TYR A 71 -0.70 8.03 5.43
N GLU A 72 -0.79 8.75 6.55
CA GLU A 72 -2.05 9.28 7.08
C GLU A 72 -2.61 10.43 6.24
N GLU A 73 -1.78 11.00 5.37
CA GLU A 73 -2.18 12.05 4.44
C GLU A 73 -2.71 11.52 3.11
N THR A 74 -2.44 10.25 2.79
CA THR A 74 -2.97 9.62 1.57
C THR A 74 -4.49 9.63 1.54
N ASP A 75 -5.06 9.94 0.37
CA ASP A 75 -6.52 9.93 0.17
C ASP A 75 -7.14 8.56 0.51
N HIS A 76 -6.45 7.48 0.16
CA HIS A 76 -6.90 6.12 0.43
C HIS A 76 -6.97 5.81 1.92
N TYR A 77 -5.99 6.27 2.72
CA TYR A 77 -6.08 6.17 4.18
C TYR A 77 -7.27 6.97 4.71
N ARG A 78 -7.34 8.27 4.37
CA ARG A 78 -8.35 9.19 4.90
C ARG A 78 -9.77 8.73 4.58
N LEU A 79 -10.03 8.37 3.32
CA LEU A 79 -11.34 7.88 2.87
C LEU A 79 -11.72 6.57 3.56
N THR A 80 -10.80 5.60 3.57
CA THR A 80 -11.08 4.29 4.17
C THR A 80 -11.34 4.43 5.67
N LYS A 81 -10.52 5.23 6.37
CA LYS A 81 -10.68 5.49 7.80
C LYS A 81 -12.01 6.18 8.10
N ALA A 82 -12.32 7.25 7.38
CA ALA A 82 -13.58 7.98 7.56
C ALA A 82 -14.80 7.08 7.30
N PHE A 83 -14.76 6.24 6.27
CA PHE A 83 -15.84 5.29 5.98
C PHE A 83 -16.01 4.28 7.10
N LEU A 84 -14.92 3.67 7.58
CA LEU A 84 -14.97 2.71 8.69
C LEU A 84 -15.46 3.33 10.01
N ASP A 85 -15.14 4.60 10.26
CA ASP A 85 -15.53 5.30 11.48
C ASP A 85 -17.03 5.66 11.50
N ASN A 86 -17.62 6.00 10.35
CA ASN A 86 -19.05 6.32 10.26
C ASN A 86 -19.63 6.07 8.85
N PRO A 87 -20.00 4.83 8.49
CA PRO A 87 -20.56 4.51 7.17
C PRO A 87 -21.90 5.21 6.89
N ASP A 88 -22.74 5.37 7.92
CA ASP A 88 -24.08 5.97 7.78
C ASP A 88 -24.03 7.41 7.25
N ARG A 89 -23.00 8.17 7.63
CA ARG A 89 -22.79 9.52 7.08
C ARG A 89 -22.60 9.50 5.57
N PHE A 90 -21.85 8.53 5.04
CA PHE A 90 -21.63 8.38 3.60
C PHE A 90 -22.92 8.00 2.89
N PHE A 91 -23.67 7.02 3.41
CA PHE A 91 -24.94 6.61 2.81
C PHE A 91 -25.97 7.74 2.80
N LYS A 92 -26.06 8.53 3.87
CA LYS A 92 -26.93 9.71 3.90
C LYS A 92 -26.57 10.75 2.83
N GLN A 93 -25.29 10.94 2.54
CA GLN A 93 -24.84 11.89 1.52
C GLN A 93 -25.00 11.34 0.09
N LEU A 94 -24.81 10.03 -0.11
CA LEU A 94 -24.85 9.40 -1.44
C LEU A 94 -26.26 9.05 -1.90
N PHE A 95 -27.18 8.77 -0.97
CA PHE A 95 -28.55 8.32 -1.27
C PHE A 95 -29.62 9.37 -0.94
N SER A 96 -29.22 10.62 -0.66
CA SER A 96 -30.15 11.76 -0.49
C SER A 96 -30.70 12.27 -1.81
#